data_AF-A0A117E1G0-F1
#
_entry.id   AF-A0A117E1G0-F1
#
_cell.length_a   1.000
_cell.length_b   1.000
_cell.length_c   1.000
_cell.angle_alpha   90.00
_cell.angle_beta   90.00
_cell.angle_gamma   90.00
#
_symmetry.space_group_name_H-M   'P 1'
#
loop_
_entity.id
_entity.type
_entity.pdbx_description
1 polymer ?
#
loop_
_entity_poly.entity_id
_entity_poly.type
_entity_poly.pdbx_seq_one_letter_code
_entity_poly.pdbx_strand_id
1 'polypeptide(L)'
;MGSGQFDKAGILSHDLSGLEAGSPGFTISPQELQGLVAAFKDPNSAFGTGITVGGEKFVTIKADDRSLYGKKGKEGIVVVKAVSCVMVAHHAENAQTTNAATVVENLVDYINNPRQFGIPPPTRQRLQNLLNKRSYNGDIPRELANGDQEVAEEDEETVQLDYEPGERPAEEDEEDSGGEGGGAFEFLPAREEGEGLFEADY
;
A
#
# COMPACT_ATOMS: atom_id res chain seq x y z
N MET A 1 -7.80 -6.71 -5.09
CA MET A 1 -6.53 -7.47 -5.27
C MET A 1 -6.83 -8.96 -5.42
N GLY A 2 -6.04 -9.72 -6.19
CA GLY A 2 -6.34 -11.12 -6.51
C GLY A 2 -6.45 -12.09 -5.32
N SER A 3 -5.91 -11.75 -4.15
CA SER A 3 -5.97 -12.59 -2.94
C SER A 3 -7.18 -12.31 -2.04
N GLY A 4 -7.91 -11.20 -2.23
CA GLY A 4 -8.99 -10.78 -1.33
C GLY A 4 -8.57 -10.40 0.09
N GLN A 5 -7.27 -10.43 0.42
CA GLN A 5 -6.74 -10.11 1.76
C GLN A 5 -6.31 -8.64 1.91
N PHE A 6 -6.28 -7.87 0.82
CA PHE A 6 -5.77 -6.50 0.78
C PHE A 6 -6.65 -5.64 -0.11
N ASP A 7 -6.84 -4.39 0.29
CA ASP A 7 -7.52 -3.34 -0.46
C ASP A 7 -6.50 -2.47 -1.20
N LYS A 8 -5.39 -2.10 -0.55
CA LYS A 8 -4.29 -1.30 -1.13
C LYS A 8 -2.94 -2.01 -0.96
N ALA A 9 -2.07 -1.88 -1.94
CA ALA A 9 -0.68 -2.30 -1.81
C ALA A 9 0.23 -1.47 -2.71
N GLY A 10 1.52 -1.48 -2.39
CA GLY A 10 2.55 -0.87 -3.19
C GLY A 10 3.87 -1.61 -3.10
N ILE A 11 4.72 -1.35 -4.09
CA ILE A 11 6.10 -1.81 -4.18
C ILE A 11 6.97 -0.57 -4.16
N LEU A 12 7.82 -0.50 -3.15
CA LEU A 12 8.84 0.52 -2.97
C LEU A 12 10.17 0.03 -3.52
N SER A 13 11.02 0.97 -3.92
CA SER A 13 12.42 0.70 -4.27
C SER A 13 13.16 0.05 -3.08
N HIS A 14 14.20 -0.76 -3.33
CA HIS A 14 14.94 -1.46 -2.26
C HIS A 14 15.58 -0.50 -1.24
N ASP A 15 16.00 0.68 -1.70
CA ASP A 15 16.54 1.79 -0.93
C ASP A 15 15.46 2.70 -0.33
N LEU A 16 14.17 2.37 -0.52
CA LEU A 16 13.03 3.16 -0.07
C LEU A 16 13.08 4.61 -0.59
N SER A 17 13.62 4.84 -1.79
CA SER A 17 13.68 6.17 -2.41
C SER A 17 12.34 6.64 -2.98
N GLY A 18 11.45 5.72 -3.34
CA GLY A 18 10.18 6.02 -3.98
C GLY A 18 9.25 4.83 -4.09
N LEU A 19 8.02 5.12 -4.52
CA LEU A 19 7.00 4.13 -4.89
C LEU A 19 7.16 3.79 -6.39
N GLU A 20 7.49 2.54 -6.68
CA GLU A 20 7.66 2.03 -8.05
C GLU A 20 6.33 1.56 -8.65
N ALA A 21 5.48 0.98 -7.82
CA ALA A 21 4.14 0.53 -8.20
C ALA A 21 3.18 0.65 -7.03
N GLY A 22 1.93 1.01 -7.28
CA GLY A 22 0.90 1.13 -6.26
C GLY A 22 -0.47 0.78 -6.81
N SER A 23 -1.36 0.32 -5.94
CA SER A 23 -2.78 0.25 -6.23
C SER A 23 -3.37 1.66 -6.44
N PRO A 24 -4.50 1.80 -7.15
CA PRO A 24 -5.13 3.10 -7.35
C PRO A 24 -5.36 3.85 -6.03
N GLY A 25 -4.95 5.11 -5.98
CA GLY A 25 -5.08 5.95 -4.77
C GLY A 25 -4.08 5.63 -3.65
N PHE A 26 -3.10 4.75 -3.87
CA PHE A 26 -2.01 4.51 -2.92
C PHE A 26 -0.84 5.45 -3.21
N THR A 27 -0.61 6.39 -2.31
CA THR A 27 0.48 7.37 -2.39
C THR A 27 1.30 7.33 -1.11
N ILE A 28 2.61 7.47 -1.22
CA ILE A 28 3.52 7.56 -0.07
C ILE A 28 4.37 8.80 -0.22
N SER A 29 4.43 9.61 0.83
CA SER A 29 5.26 10.81 0.90
C SER A 29 6.72 10.46 1.21
N PRO A 30 7.69 11.29 0.79
CA PRO A 30 9.10 11.10 1.11
C PRO A 30 9.39 11.04 2.63
N GLN A 31 8.61 11.74 3.44
CA GLN A 31 8.72 11.74 4.90
C GLN A 31 8.34 10.38 5.50
N GLU A 32 7.30 9.74 4.97
CA GLU A 32 6.88 8.39 5.37
C GLU A 32 7.93 7.35 4.97
N LEU A 33 8.54 7.51 3.79
CA LEU A 33 9.65 6.65 3.36
C LEU A 33 10.84 6.73 4.33
N GLN A 34 11.22 7.93 4.77
CA GLN A 34 12.28 8.10 5.77
C GLN A 34 11.91 7.45 7.11
N GLY A 35 10.65 7.54 7.53
CA GLY A 35 10.15 6.84 8.71
C GLY A 35 10.27 5.31 8.58
N LEU A 36 9.94 4.76 7.41
CA LEU A 36 10.13 3.33 7.13
C LEU A 36 11.61 2.92 7.13
N VAL A 37 12.50 3.72 6.54
CA VAL A 37 13.95 3.48 6.59
C VAL A 37 14.45 3.45 8.02
N ALA A 38 14.01 4.39 8.86
CA ALA A 38 14.37 4.44 10.27
C ALA A 38 13.83 3.22 11.03
N ALA A 39 12.59 2.81 10.78
CA ALA A 39 11.99 1.62 11.39
C ALA A 39 12.71 0.33 11.02
N PHE A 40 13.21 0.19 9.78
CA PHE A 40 14.03 -0.95 9.38
C PHE A 40 15.46 -0.90 9.93
N LYS A 41 15.98 0.28 10.26
CA LYS A 41 17.31 0.45 10.84
C LYS A 41 17.32 0.20 12.35
N ASP A 42 16.26 0.62 13.03
CA ASP A 42 16.05 0.40 14.46
C ASP A 42 14.59 -0.07 14.71
N PRO A 43 14.32 -1.39 14.62
CA PRO A 43 12.96 -1.92 14.78
C PRO A 43 12.36 -1.64 16.17
N ASN A 44 13.18 -1.45 17.20
CA ASN A 44 12.67 -1.11 18.54
C ASN A 44 12.05 0.28 18.57
N SER A 45 12.61 1.24 17.82
CA SER A 45 12.07 2.60 17.71
C SER A 45 10.68 2.65 17.05
N ALA A 46 10.36 1.66 16.22
CA ALA A 46 9.09 1.57 15.49
C ALA A 46 7.90 1.35 16.45
N PHE A 47 8.10 0.74 17.62
CA PHE A 47 7.03 0.55 18.61
C PHE A 47 6.60 1.87 19.28
N GLY A 48 7.50 2.83 19.43
CA GLY A 48 7.19 4.15 20.00
C GLY A 48 6.71 5.16 18.95
N THR A 49 7.31 5.14 17.76
CA THR A 49 6.99 6.09 16.69
C THR A 49 5.76 5.70 15.89
N GLY A 50 5.51 4.38 15.70
CA GLY A 50 4.49 3.84 14.81
C GLY A 50 4.92 3.83 13.35
N ILE A 51 4.12 3.19 12.49
CA ILE A 51 4.34 3.13 11.05
C ILE A 51 3.36 4.08 10.38
N THR A 52 3.83 5.04 9.57
CA THR A 52 2.95 5.96 8.85
C THR A 52 3.05 5.70 7.36
N VAL A 53 1.94 5.40 6.70
CA VAL A 53 1.86 5.12 5.28
C VAL A 53 0.53 5.64 4.74
N GLY A 54 0.55 6.36 3.61
CA GLY A 54 -0.68 6.81 2.96
C GLY A 54 -1.43 7.89 3.73
N GLY A 55 -0.73 8.68 4.56
CA GLY A 55 -1.30 9.67 5.45
C GLY A 55 -1.89 9.09 6.75
N GLU A 56 -1.78 7.78 6.96
CA GLU A 56 -2.35 7.09 8.11
C GLU A 56 -1.28 6.51 9.02
N LYS A 57 -1.42 6.73 10.32
CA LYS A 57 -0.53 6.19 11.35
C LYS A 57 -1.08 4.89 11.93
N PHE A 58 -0.24 3.86 11.90
CA PHE A 58 -0.51 2.52 12.40
C PHE A 58 0.36 2.26 13.63
N VAL A 59 -0.21 1.57 14.62
CA VAL A 59 0.52 1.12 15.81
C VAL A 59 1.27 -0.14 15.46
N THR A 60 2.59 -0.11 15.61
CA THR A 60 3.47 -1.27 15.35
C THR A 60 3.17 -2.39 16.32
N ILE A 61 2.91 -3.59 15.80
CA ILE A 61 2.70 -4.82 16.58
C ILE A 61 3.84 -5.80 16.44
N LYS A 62 4.64 -5.66 15.38
CA LYS A 62 5.82 -6.46 15.12
C LYS A 62 6.81 -5.61 14.33
N ALA A 63 8.06 -5.65 14.74
CA ALA A 63 9.14 -5.01 14.00
C ALA A 63 10.38 -5.90 14.05
N ASP A 64 10.78 -6.41 12.88
CA ASP A 64 12.01 -7.14 12.63
C ASP A 64 12.80 -6.41 11.51
N ASP A 65 14.04 -6.82 11.27
CA ASP A 65 14.87 -6.27 10.18
C ASP A 65 14.27 -6.49 8.79
N ARG A 66 13.44 -7.53 8.65
CA ARG A 66 12.79 -7.91 7.39
C ARG A 66 11.32 -7.51 7.33
N SER A 67 10.62 -7.49 8.45
CA SER A 67 9.15 -7.43 8.47
C SER A 67 8.64 -6.48 9.55
N LEU A 68 7.81 -5.53 9.14
CA LEU A 68 7.16 -4.55 10.01
C LEU A 68 5.64 -4.68 9.86
N TYR A 69 4.93 -4.95 10.96
CA TYR A 69 3.48 -5.04 10.96
C TYR A 69 2.90 -3.92 11.83
N GLY A 70 1.90 -3.22 11.30
CA GLY A 70 1.14 -2.20 11.99
C GLY A 70 -0.35 -2.51 11.99
N LYS A 71 -1.06 -2.03 13.02
CA LYS A 71 -2.52 -2.09 13.09
C LYS A 71 -3.11 -0.72 13.43
N LYS A 72 -4.31 -0.47 12.92
CA LYS A 72 -5.13 0.71 13.24
C LYS A 72 -6.57 0.23 13.42
N GLY A 73 -6.96 -0.02 14.68
CA GLY A 73 -8.27 -0.61 14.98
C GLY A 73 -8.43 -2.00 14.36
N LYS A 74 -9.27 -2.12 13.34
CA LYS A 74 -9.50 -3.36 12.57
C LYS A 74 -8.69 -3.42 11.27
N GLU A 75 -8.14 -2.31 10.84
CA GLU A 75 -7.30 -2.22 9.65
C GLU A 75 -5.84 -2.46 10.04
N GLY A 76 -5.01 -2.74 9.06
CA GLY A 76 -3.59 -2.93 9.31
C GLY A 76 -2.75 -2.89 8.07
N ILE A 77 -1.44 -2.82 8.32
CA ILE A 77 -0.42 -2.70 7.31
C ILE A 77 0.68 -3.71 7.54
N VAL A 78 1.14 -4.30 6.46
CA VAL A 78 2.23 -5.27 6.43
C VAL A 78 3.29 -4.71 5.49
N VAL A 79 4.49 -4.50 6.00
CA VAL A 79 5.66 -4.08 5.22
C VAL A 79 6.72 -5.16 5.32
N VAL A 80 7.19 -5.66 4.18
CA VAL A 80 8.19 -6.73 4.13
C VAL A 80 9.27 -6.37 3.13
N LYS A 81 10.53 -6.49 3.55
CA LYS A 81 11.71 -6.22 2.73
C LYS A 81 12.13 -7.48 1.95
N ALA A 82 12.20 -7.34 0.62
CA ALA A 82 12.80 -8.31 -0.29
C ALA A 82 14.22 -7.89 -0.68
N VAL A 83 14.94 -8.76 -1.41
CA VAL A 83 16.29 -8.49 -1.92
C VAL A 83 16.30 -7.36 -2.94
N SER A 84 15.22 -7.19 -3.71
CA SER A 84 15.14 -6.22 -4.81
C SER A 84 14.15 -5.08 -4.59
N CYS A 85 13.25 -5.16 -3.61
CA CYS A 85 12.20 -4.18 -3.36
C CYS A 85 11.65 -4.29 -1.94
N VAL A 86 10.83 -3.33 -1.51
CA VAL A 86 10.05 -3.42 -0.27
C VAL A 86 8.57 -3.47 -0.61
N MET A 87 7.86 -4.47 -0.10
CA MET A 87 6.44 -4.63 -0.33
C MET A 87 5.66 -4.00 0.82
N VAL A 88 4.63 -3.24 0.48
CA VAL A 88 3.70 -2.63 1.43
C VAL A 88 2.29 -3.11 1.08
N ALA A 89 1.56 -3.63 2.05
CA ALA A 89 0.19 -4.08 1.85
C ALA A 89 -0.69 -3.62 3.01
N HIS A 90 -1.75 -2.89 2.68
CA HIS A 90 -2.81 -2.51 3.61
C HIS A 90 -3.95 -3.52 3.49
N HIS A 91 -4.61 -3.79 4.61
CA HIS A 91 -5.84 -4.54 4.65
C HIS A 91 -6.92 -3.76 5.40
N ALA A 92 -8.13 -3.81 4.87
CA ALA A 92 -9.31 -3.27 5.52
C ALA A 92 -9.76 -4.16 6.70
N GLU A 93 -10.86 -3.77 7.34
CA GLU A 93 -11.42 -4.48 8.50
C GLU A 93 -11.92 -5.91 8.23
N ASN A 94 -12.07 -6.27 6.95
CA ASN A 94 -12.52 -7.59 6.52
C ASN A 94 -11.41 -8.66 6.55
N ALA A 95 -10.15 -8.25 6.69
CA ALA A 95 -9.00 -9.13 6.72
C ALA A 95 -8.26 -9.05 8.05
N GLN A 96 -7.58 -10.14 8.40
CA GLN A 96 -6.73 -10.22 9.59
C GLN A 96 -5.28 -9.99 9.19
N THR A 97 -4.54 -9.19 9.97
CA THR A 97 -3.13 -8.87 9.71
C THR A 97 -2.25 -10.10 9.55
N THR A 98 -2.53 -11.19 10.29
CA THR A 98 -1.79 -12.45 10.18
C THR A 98 -1.98 -13.14 8.81
N ASN A 99 -3.19 -13.12 8.27
CA ASN A 99 -3.50 -13.73 6.96
C ASN A 99 -2.89 -12.90 5.83
N ALA A 100 -3.06 -11.59 5.92
CA ALA A 100 -2.41 -10.60 5.07
C ALA A 100 -0.88 -10.81 5.07
N ALA A 101 -0.24 -10.87 6.24
CA ALA A 101 1.20 -11.07 6.36
C ALA A 101 1.67 -12.37 5.70
N THR A 102 0.94 -13.47 5.88
CA THR A 102 1.28 -14.77 5.26
C THR A 102 1.34 -14.67 3.73
N VAL A 103 0.41 -13.95 3.11
CA VAL A 103 0.40 -13.79 1.64
C VAL A 103 1.57 -12.92 1.16
N VAL A 104 1.88 -11.82 1.86
CA VAL A 104 3.03 -10.95 1.51
C VAL A 104 4.35 -11.68 1.69
N GLU A 105 4.54 -12.38 2.81
CA GLU A 105 5.78 -13.12 3.10
C GLU A 105 6.04 -14.20 2.04
N ASN A 106 5.02 -14.97 1.66
CA ASN A 106 5.13 -15.97 0.60
C ASN A 106 5.54 -15.35 -0.74
N LEU A 107 5.01 -14.16 -1.06
CA LEU A 107 5.37 -13.43 -2.28
C LEU A 107 6.82 -12.93 -2.24
N VAL A 108 7.25 -12.41 -1.10
CA VAL A 108 8.64 -11.96 -0.90
C VAL A 108 9.61 -13.14 -0.95
N ASP A 109 9.26 -14.29 -0.35
CA ASP A 109 10.08 -15.50 -0.44
C ASP A 109 10.21 -16.01 -1.88
N TYR A 110 9.16 -15.87 -2.70
CA TYR A 110 9.24 -16.17 -4.14
C TYR A 110 10.22 -15.24 -4.87
N ILE A 111 10.18 -13.94 -4.57
CA ILE A 111 11.11 -12.95 -5.17
C ILE A 111 12.55 -13.23 -4.75
N ASN A 112 12.77 -13.55 -3.48
CA ASN A 112 14.09 -13.79 -2.92
C ASN A 112 14.72 -15.09 -3.42
N ASN A 113 13.90 -16.12 -3.68
CA ASN A 113 14.41 -17.39 -4.19
C ASN A 113 13.47 -18.05 -5.22
N PRO A 114 13.45 -17.55 -6.47
CA PRO A 114 12.51 -18.02 -7.49
C PRO A 114 12.72 -19.48 -7.91
N ARG A 115 13.87 -20.09 -7.57
CA ARG A 115 14.21 -21.48 -7.93
C ARG A 115 13.55 -22.53 -7.05
N GLN A 116 12.99 -22.16 -5.90
CA GLN A 116 12.41 -23.12 -4.96
C GLN A 116 10.95 -23.47 -5.28
N PHE A 117 10.24 -22.61 -6.00
CA PHE A 117 8.80 -22.78 -6.27
C PHE A 117 8.50 -23.68 -7.48
N GLY A 118 9.47 -24.44 -7.99
CA GLY A 118 9.22 -25.54 -8.91
C GLY A 118 8.63 -25.14 -10.26
N ILE A 119 8.75 -23.89 -10.70
CA ILE A 119 8.48 -23.51 -12.09
C ILE A 119 9.73 -23.88 -12.90
N PRO A 120 9.72 -24.98 -13.67
CA PRO A 120 10.89 -25.36 -14.43
C PRO A 120 11.18 -24.26 -15.46
N PRO A 121 12.46 -23.89 -15.67
CA PRO A 121 12.81 -23.06 -16.82
C PRO A 121 12.23 -23.74 -18.07
N PRO A 122 11.71 -22.99 -19.07
CA PRO A 122 11.20 -23.58 -20.29
C PRO A 122 12.32 -24.42 -20.91
N THR A 123 12.18 -25.74 -20.78
CA THR A 123 13.19 -26.67 -21.27
C THR A 123 13.28 -26.47 -22.78
N ARG A 124 14.49 -26.54 -23.36
CA ARG A 124 14.66 -26.48 -24.84
C ARG A 124 13.70 -27.44 -25.59
N GLN A 125 13.29 -28.52 -24.94
CA GLN A 125 12.25 -29.45 -25.40
C GLN A 125 10.89 -28.77 -25.65
N ARG A 126 10.43 -27.88 -24.75
CA ARG A 126 9.15 -27.16 -24.88
C ARG A 126 9.21 -26.12 -26.00
N LEU A 127 10.37 -25.51 -26.22
CA LEU A 127 10.62 -24.63 -27.37
C LEU A 127 10.63 -25.41 -28.68
N GLN A 128 11.25 -26.59 -28.74
CA GLN A 128 11.22 -27.46 -29.92
C GLN A 128 9.80 -27.92 -30.25
N ASN A 129 9.00 -28.31 -29.25
CA ASN A 129 7.60 -28.69 -29.47
C ASN A 129 6.69 -27.52 -29.90
N LEU A 130 7.01 -26.28 -29.50
CA LEU A 130 6.29 -25.08 -29.96
C LEU A 130 6.75 -24.64 -31.36
N LEU A 131 8.02 -24.83 -31.71
CA LEU A 131 8.53 -24.62 -33.06
C LEU A 131 7.98 -25.68 -34.03
N ASN A 132 7.85 -26.92 -33.61
CA ASN A 132 7.31 -28.01 -34.44
C ASN A 132 5.79 -27.88 -34.69
N LYS A 133 5.07 -27.14 -33.83
CA LYS A 133 3.65 -26.78 -34.02
C LYS A 133 3.43 -25.58 -34.95
N ARG A 134 4.49 -24.94 -35.46
CA ARG A 134 4.42 -23.89 -36.49
C ARG A 134 4.50 -24.40 -37.93
N SER A 135 4.57 -25.72 -38.15
CA SER A 135 4.39 -26.27 -39.49
C SER A 135 2.89 -26.35 -39.83
N TYR A 136 2.23 -25.19 -39.92
CA TYR A 136 1.02 -25.05 -40.70
C TYR A 136 1.46 -24.98 -42.16
N ASN A 137 1.33 -26.10 -42.88
CA ASN A 137 1.42 -26.09 -44.34
C ASN A 137 0.20 -25.36 -44.90
N GLY A 138 0.40 -24.12 -45.33
CA GLY A 138 0.30 -23.79 -46.75
C GLY A 138 -1.04 -23.77 -47.48
N ASP A 139 -2.22 -23.91 -46.85
CA ASP A 139 -3.50 -23.79 -47.57
C ASP A 139 -4.34 -22.62 -47.03
N ILE A 140 -4.26 -21.48 -47.72
CA ILE A 140 -5.18 -20.34 -47.55
C ILE A 140 -6.20 -20.44 -48.70
N PRO A 141 -7.49 -20.75 -48.47
CA PRO A 141 -8.51 -20.54 -49.47
C PRO A 141 -8.64 -19.03 -49.74
N ARG A 142 -8.31 -18.62 -50.96
CA ARG A 142 -8.74 -17.33 -51.50
C ARG A 142 -10.20 -17.46 -51.88
N GLU A 143 -11.10 -16.85 -51.10
CA GLU A 143 -12.37 -16.40 -51.66
C GLU A 143 -12.48 -14.88 -51.57
N LEU A 144 -12.96 -14.36 -52.68
CA LEU A 144 -12.97 -12.97 -53.11
C LEU A 144 -14.08 -12.19 -52.42
N ALA A 145 -13.72 -10.94 -52.10
CA ALA A 145 -14.53 -9.73 -52.13
C ALA A 145 -16.04 -9.88 -52.41
N ASN A 146 -16.84 -9.41 -51.45
CA ASN A 146 -17.93 -8.44 -51.61
C ASN A 146 -18.11 -7.86 -50.20
N GLY A 147 -17.84 -6.57 -49.95
CA GLY A 147 -18.63 -5.49 -50.50
C GLY A 147 -19.86 -5.35 -49.62
N ASP A 148 -19.70 -4.71 -48.46
CA ASP A 148 -20.70 -3.84 -47.83
C ASP A 148 -20.04 -3.15 -46.63
N GLN A 149 -20.11 -1.82 -46.69
CA GLN A 149 -19.66 -0.89 -45.68
C GLN A 149 -20.83 -0.72 -44.71
N GLU A 150 -20.80 -1.39 -43.57
CA GLU A 150 -21.66 -1.00 -42.44
C GLU A 150 -20.85 -0.17 -41.46
N VAL A 151 -21.15 1.12 -41.52
CA VAL A 151 -20.93 2.14 -40.51
C VAL A 151 -21.51 1.63 -39.19
N ALA A 152 -20.66 1.27 -38.23
CA ALA A 152 -21.09 1.17 -36.85
C ALA A 152 -21.12 2.61 -36.31
N GLU A 153 -22.33 3.13 -36.20
CA GLU A 153 -22.63 4.44 -35.65
C GLU A 153 -22.06 4.55 -34.23
N GLU A 154 -21.33 5.64 -34.00
CA GLU A 154 -20.96 6.11 -32.67
C GLU A 154 -22.23 6.65 -32.01
N ASP A 155 -22.97 5.78 -31.32
CA ASP A 155 -23.99 6.24 -30.38
C ASP A 155 -23.31 6.63 -29.07
N GLU A 156 -22.93 7.91 -29.01
CA GLU A 156 -22.80 8.65 -27.77
C GLU A 156 -24.16 8.68 -27.06
N GLU A 157 -24.48 7.65 -26.28
CA GLU A 157 -25.54 7.79 -25.28
C GLU A 157 -24.93 8.41 -24.02
N THR A 158 -24.97 9.74 -23.99
CA THR A 158 -24.80 10.54 -22.78
C THR A 158 -25.85 10.09 -21.75
N VAL A 159 -25.45 9.28 -20.78
CA VAL A 159 -26.29 9.03 -19.60
C VAL A 159 -26.28 10.30 -18.76
N GLN A 160 -27.24 11.18 -19.01
CA GLN A 160 -27.63 12.25 -18.11
C GLN A 160 -28.25 11.58 -16.87
N LEU A 161 -27.45 11.41 -15.82
CA LEU A 161 -27.99 11.21 -14.48
C LEU A 161 -28.41 12.58 -13.97
N ASP A 162 -29.68 12.87 -14.19
CA ASP A 162 -30.59 13.69 -13.41
C ASP A 162 -30.31 13.60 -11.90
N TYR A 163 -29.31 14.38 -11.47
CA TYR A 163 -29.12 14.75 -10.08
C TYR A 163 -30.23 15.72 -9.69
N GLU A 164 -31.35 15.18 -9.22
CA GLU A 164 -32.35 15.92 -8.46
C GLU A 164 -31.68 16.42 -7.16
N PRO A 165 -31.48 17.75 -6.98
CA PRO A 165 -30.93 18.27 -5.73
C PRO A 165 -31.97 18.10 -4.64
N GLY A 166 -31.82 17.05 -3.83
CA GLY A 166 -32.58 16.89 -2.60
C GLY A 166 -32.29 18.04 -1.65
N GLU A 167 -33.20 19.01 -1.63
CA GLU A 167 -33.36 20.00 -0.57
C GLU A 167 -33.35 19.29 0.79
N ARG A 168 -32.39 19.65 1.63
CA ARG A 168 -32.57 19.54 3.07
C ARG A 168 -32.23 20.87 3.74
N PRO A 169 -33.03 21.24 4.75
CA PRO A 169 -33.45 22.61 4.98
C PRO A 169 -32.40 23.42 5.75
N ALA A 170 -32.59 24.73 5.67
CA ALA A 170 -31.91 25.73 6.46
C ALA A 170 -32.06 25.45 7.97
N GLU A 171 -30.94 25.52 8.68
CA GLU A 171 -30.93 25.94 10.08
C GLU A 171 -30.09 27.23 10.13
N GLU A 172 -30.80 28.35 10.02
CA GLU A 172 -30.34 29.67 10.44
C GLU A 172 -30.43 29.75 11.96
N ASP A 173 -29.35 30.27 12.55
CA ASP A 173 -29.26 31.20 13.67
C ASP A 173 -30.08 30.97 14.95
N GLU A 174 -29.37 30.91 16.09
CA GLU A 174 -29.65 31.84 17.19
C GLU A 174 -28.48 31.94 18.19
N GLU A 175 -28.26 33.16 18.64
CA GLU A 175 -27.20 33.63 19.52
C GLU A 175 -27.42 33.27 21.01
N ASP A 176 -26.33 33.40 21.77
CA ASP A 176 -26.24 34.08 23.08
C ASP A 176 -26.13 33.27 24.39
N SER A 177 -25.21 33.79 25.20
CA SER A 177 -25.12 33.84 26.66
C SER A 177 -24.38 32.72 27.43
N GLY A 178 -23.17 33.08 27.89
CA GLY A 178 -22.80 33.14 29.32
C GLY A 178 -22.76 31.86 30.16
N GLY A 179 -21.57 31.54 30.72
CA GLY A 179 -21.49 30.64 31.88
C GLY A 179 -20.07 30.20 32.24
N GLU A 180 -19.43 30.92 33.15
CA GLU A 180 -18.23 30.51 33.87
C GLU A 180 -18.42 29.16 34.60
N GLY A 181 -17.38 28.33 34.64
CA GLY A 181 -17.37 27.12 35.45
C GLY A 181 -16.02 26.41 35.40
N GLY A 182 -15.15 26.74 36.36
CA GLY A 182 -13.77 26.28 36.43
C GLY A 182 -13.59 24.76 36.55
N GLY A 183 -12.46 24.30 36.00
CA GLY A 183 -11.89 22.99 36.22
C GLY A 183 -10.39 23.08 35.99
N ALA A 184 -9.63 23.17 37.08
CA ALA A 184 -8.18 23.30 37.08
C ALA A 184 -7.53 22.11 36.35
N PHE A 185 -6.92 22.37 35.20
CA PHE A 185 -5.91 21.48 34.64
C PHE A 185 -4.57 21.89 35.26
N GLU A 186 -4.14 21.13 36.25
CA GLU A 186 -2.81 21.26 36.86
C GLU A 186 -1.73 21.19 35.76
N PHE A 187 -1.03 22.31 35.63
CA PHE A 187 0.18 22.48 34.86
C PHE A 187 1.32 21.80 35.61
N LEU A 188 1.81 20.66 35.13
CA LEU A 188 3.08 20.08 35.62
C LEU A 188 4.24 20.82 34.96
N PRO A 189 5.14 21.48 35.72
CA PRO A 189 6.29 22.17 35.14
C PRO A 189 7.43 21.22 34.74
N ALA A 190 8.24 21.75 33.82
CA ALA A 190 9.31 21.13 33.07
C ALA A 190 10.44 20.51 33.94
N ARG A 191 11.00 19.45 33.38
CA ARG A 191 12.19 18.70 33.81
C ARG A 191 13.44 19.60 33.71
N GLU A 192 14.05 19.91 34.86
CA GLU A 192 15.35 20.58 34.95
C GLU A 192 16.46 19.71 34.34
N GLU A 193 17.22 20.31 33.42
CA GLU A 193 18.48 19.76 32.92
C GLU A 193 19.60 20.08 33.91
N GLY A 194 20.26 19.05 34.42
CA GLY A 194 21.40 19.18 35.32
C GLY A 194 22.66 19.54 34.53
N GLU A 195 23.06 20.81 34.61
CA GLU A 195 24.40 21.25 34.22
C GLU A 195 25.38 20.89 35.35
N GLY A 196 26.23 19.88 35.09
CA GLY A 196 27.34 19.52 35.96
C GLY A 196 28.44 20.57 35.90
N LEU A 197 28.54 21.37 36.95
CA LEU A 197 29.68 22.24 37.25
C LEU A 197 30.94 21.39 37.47
N PHE A 198 31.93 21.57 36.59
CA PHE A 198 33.31 21.16 36.84
C PHE A 198 33.90 22.14 37.86
N GLU A 199 34.07 21.69 39.11
CA GLU A 199 34.90 22.37 40.10
C GLU A 199 36.38 22.28 39.67
N ALA A 200 36.98 23.45 39.48
CA ALA A 200 38.42 23.63 39.50
C ALA A 200 38.76 24.26 40.85
N ASP A 201 39.55 23.59 41.68
CA ASP A 201 40.40 24.26 42.66
C ASP A 201 41.58 23.38 43.10
N TYR A 202 42.74 24.03 43.09
CA TYR A 202 44.10 23.65 43.55
C TYR A 202 44.99 22.74 42.69
#